data_AF-A0A923B440-F1
#
_entry.id   AF-A0A923B440-F1
#
_cell.length_a   1.000
_cell.length_b   1.000
_cell.length_c   1.000
_cell.angle_alpha   90.00
_cell.angle_beta   90.00
_cell.angle_gamma   90.00
#
_symmetry.space_group_name_H-M   'P 1'
#
loop_
_entity.id
_entity.type
_entity.pdbx_description
1 polymer ?
#
loop_
_entity_poly.entity_id
_entity_poly.type
_entity_poly.pdbx_seq_one_letter_code
_entity_poly.pdbx_strand_id
1 'polypeptide(L)'
;MAAQPVAKGPDAQVAALIAQVKSIGLKGEGYPAAVAAQKELSASGPAALIPLLKAMDGASPLAANWLAGAFETIADKTLATGGDGIPAKAFEAFALDRTNAASARLLAYEWLKKVDPTAKDRLVPGMLDDPSADFRRLAVTRLIAEADAAKEDARRLELWTKALTGATDEDQVKLLVGKLDDVGVKVDLSRHFGYLLSWQLIGPFDNSARDGFAKVYPPELSRDFNVPLPGREGDVKWEPFTTKDDMGEVDLIPLLKPYRDSLAYAVTTYKAKQGGPAQIRLTTPNAWKVWVNGQLVFARDEYHRGSMFDQYVIPVTLVEGNNEILLKICQNEQTEDWAQKWFFKVRVTDSSGKAILPAE
;
A
#
# COMPACT_ATOMS: atom_id res chain seq x y z
N MET A 1 -30.31 40.40 -28.98
CA MET A 1 -28.90 39.97 -29.16
C MET A 1 -28.61 38.92 -28.11
N ALA A 2 -28.61 37.64 -28.49
CA ALA A 2 -28.13 36.57 -27.62
C ALA A 2 -26.61 36.69 -27.54
N ALA A 3 -26.07 36.80 -26.33
CA ALA A 3 -24.62 36.82 -26.11
C ALA A 3 -24.02 35.51 -26.63
N GLN A 4 -23.04 35.61 -27.53
CA GLN A 4 -22.24 34.46 -27.95
C GLN A 4 -21.51 33.88 -26.73
N PRO A 5 -21.37 32.55 -26.61
CA PRO A 5 -20.57 31.97 -25.55
C PRO A 5 -19.11 32.39 -25.77
N VAL A 6 -18.52 33.04 -24.77
CA VAL A 6 -17.10 33.37 -24.76
C VAL A 6 -16.32 32.06 -24.92
N ALA A 7 -15.59 31.92 -26.02
CA ALA A 7 -14.68 30.79 -26.22
C ALA A 7 -13.70 30.74 -25.05
N LYS A 8 -13.80 29.69 -24.22
CA LYS A 8 -12.85 29.45 -23.13
C LYS A 8 -11.48 29.21 -23.77
N GLY A 9 -10.44 29.88 -23.28
CA GLY A 9 -9.07 29.68 -23.76
C GLY A 9 -8.60 28.22 -23.59
N PRO A 10 -7.51 27.80 -24.28
CA PRO A 10 -7.04 26.41 -24.29
C PRO A 10 -6.87 25.80 -22.89
N ASP A 11 -6.34 26.58 -21.94
CA ASP A 11 -6.13 26.13 -20.55
C ASP A 11 -7.45 25.88 -19.80
N ALA A 12 -8.46 26.73 -20.04
CA ALA A 12 -9.78 26.58 -19.43
C ALA A 12 -10.57 25.41 -20.02
N GLN A 13 -10.28 25.02 -21.26
CA GLN A 13 -10.83 23.81 -21.88
C GLN A 13 -10.20 22.55 -21.27
N VAL A 14 -8.87 22.47 -21.20
CA VAL A 14 -8.15 21.34 -20.57
C VAL A 14 -8.62 21.13 -19.12
N ALA A 15 -8.73 22.20 -18.34
CA ALA A 15 -9.22 22.12 -16.96
C ALA A 15 -10.65 21.56 -16.85
N ALA A 16 -11.54 21.95 -17.77
CA ALA A 16 -12.92 21.44 -17.79
C ALA A 16 -12.98 19.94 -18.12
N LEU A 17 -12.20 19.50 -19.10
CA LEU A 17 -12.13 18.09 -19.47
C LEU A 17 -11.54 17.23 -18.35
N ILE A 18 -10.50 17.71 -17.67
CA ILE A 18 -9.93 17.08 -16.48
C ILE A 18 -11.01 16.90 -15.40
N ALA A 19 -11.78 17.95 -15.11
CA ALA A 19 -12.83 17.88 -14.10
C ALA A 19 -13.90 16.82 -14.45
N GLN A 20 -14.23 16.69 -15.73
CA GLN A 20 -15.16 15.68 -16.22
C GLN A 20 -14.61 14.25 -16.04
N VAL A 21 -13.32 14.01 -16.32
CA VAL A 21 -12.68 12.71 -16.04
C VAL A 21 -12.62 12.42 -14.53
N LYS A 22 -12.35 13.42 -13.69
CA LYS A 22 -12.34 13.23 -12.23
C LYS A 22 -13.72 12.92 -11.64
N SER A 23 -14.80 13.20 -12.37
CA SER A 23 -16.17 12.93 -11.91
C SER A 23 -16.63 11.47 -12.09
N ILE A 24 -15.79 10.58 -12.63
CA ILE A 24 -16.15 9.16 -12.80
C ILE A 24 -16.43 8.53 -11.42
N GLY A 25 -17.65 8.01 -11.27
CA GLY A 25 -18.06 7.26 -10.09
C GLY A 25 -17.49 5.85 -10.05
N LEU A 26 -17.45 5.26 -8.84
CA LEU A 26 -16.89 3.92 -8.62
C LEU A 26 -17.63 2.81 -9.38
N LYS A 27 -18.90 3.02 -9.76
CA LYS A 27 -19.72 2.07 -10.52
C LYS A 27 -19.91 2.49 -11.98
N GLY A 28 -19.08 3.42 -12.46
CA GLY A 28 -19.10 3.90 -13.84
C GLY A 28 -20.08 5.05 -14.09
N GLU A 29 -20.60 5.71 -13.05
CA GLU A 29 -21.36 6.95 -13.23
C GLU A 29 -20.50 7.99 -13.97
N GLY A 30 -21.08 8.67 -14.96
CA GLY A 30 -20.36 9.67 -15.76
C GLY A 30 -19.45 9.10 -16.86
N TYR A 31 -19.42 7.78 -17.09
CA TYR A 31 -18.54 7.15 -18.09
C TYR A 31 -18.63 7.77 -19.49
N PRO A 32 -19.82 7.95 -20.11
CA PRO A 32 -19.89 8.48 -21.47
C PRO A 32 -19.26 9.87 -21.61
N ALA A 33 -19.51 10.72 -20.62
CA ALA A 33 -18.93 12.04 -20.49
C ALA A 33 -17.40 11.97 -20.34
N ALA A 34 -16.91 11.09 -19.48
CA ALA A 34 -15.48 10.90 -19.27
C ALA A 34 -14.78 10.33 -20.52
N VAL A 35 -15.42 9.44 -21.29
CA VAL A 35 -14.85 8.89 -22.54
C VAL A 35 -14.64 10.00 -23.55
N ALA A 36 -15.66 10.84 -23.74
CA ALA A 36 -15.55 12.00 -24.62
C ALA A 36 -14.44 12.95 -24.16
N ALA A 37 -14.39 13.26 -22.85
CA ALA A 37 -13.39 14.14 -22.29
C ALA A 37 -11.96 13.60 -22.41
N GLN A 38 -11.76 12.31 -22.15
CA GLN A 38 -10.46 11.65 -22.27
C GLN A 38 -9.97 11.65 -23.72
N LYS A 39 -10.86 11.41 -24.69
CA LYS A 39 -10.53 11.47 -26.11
C LYS A 39 -10.10 12.88 -26.53
N GLU A 40 -10.78 13.90 -26.04
CA GLU A 40 -10.46 15.30 -26.33
C GLU A 40 -9.16 15.74 -25.65
N LEU A 41 -8.92 15.33 -24.41
CA LEU A 41 -7.64 15.50 -23.72
C LEU A 41 -6.51 14.86 -24.52
N SER A 42 -6.68 13.62 -24.98
CA SER A 42 -5.68 12.87 -25.76
C SER A 42 -5.37 13.48 -27.14
N ALA A 43 -6.22 14.39 -27.62
CA ALA A 43 -6.04 15.16 -28.83
C ALA A 43 -5.43 16.56 -28.57
N SER A 44 -5.27 16.94 -27.31
CA SER A 44 -4.64 18.20 -26.91
C SER A 44 -3.12 18.18 -27.15
N GLY A 45 -2.51 19.37 -27.13
CA GLY A 45 -1.07 19.52 -27.30
C GLY A 45 -0.25 19.30 -26.02
N PRO A 46 1.09 19.32 -26.12
CA PRO A 46 2.00 19.06 -24.99
C PRO A 46 1.85 20.02 -23.80
N ALA A 47 1.24 21.18 -23.98
CA ALA A 47 0.89 22.09 -22.89
C ALA A 47 -0.02 21.45 -21.82
N ALA A 48 -0.77 20.39 -22.16
CA ALA A 48 -1.64 19.67 -21.23
C ALA A 48 -0.88 18.68 -20.32
N LEU A 49 0.39 18.37 -20.58
CA LEU A 49 1.14 17.33 -19.85
C LEU A 49 1.26 17.61 -18.35
N ILE A 50 1.69 18.82 -17.96
CA ILE A 50 1.81 19.19 -16.53
C ILE A 50 0.43 19.31 -15.85
N PRO A 51 -0.59 19.96 -16.45
CA PRO A 51 -1.95 19.93 -15.91
C PRO A 51 -2.49 18.52 -15.65
N LEU A 52 -2.26 17.56 -16.54
CA LEU A 52 -2.69 16.17 -16.39
C LEU A 52 -1.99 15.49 -15.20
N LEU A 53 -0.67 15.65 -15.07
CA LEU A 53 0.07 15.13 -13.92
C LEU A 53 -0.44 15.70 -12.58
N LYS A 54 -0.67 17.02 -12.51
CA LYS A 54 -1.26 17.66 -11.33
C LYS A 54 -2.66 17.13 -11.02
N ALA A 55 -3.45 16.87 -12.06
CA ALA A 55 -4.83 16.43 -11.90
C ALA A 55 -4.98 15.02 -11.32
N MET A 56 -3.96 14.18 -11.47
CA MET A 56 -3.91 12.84 -10.86
C MET A 56 -3.90 12.93 -9.34
N ASP A 57 -3.42 14.03 -8.76
CA ASP A 57 -3.50 14.24 -7.32
C ASP A 57 -4.96 14.39 -6.85
N GLY A 58 -5.29 13.70 -5.77
CA GLY A 58 -6.65 13.56 -5.24
C GLY A 58 -7.66 12.94 -6.22
N ALA A 59 -7.25 12.35 -7.34
CA ALA A 59 -8.14 11.62 -8.24
C ALA A 59 -8.43 10.20 -7.69
N SER A 60 -9.60 9.66 -8.01
CA SER A 60 -9.85 8.23 -7.77
C SER A 60 -8.86 7.38 -8.59
N PRO A 61 -8.54 6.13 -8.17
CA PRO A 61 -7.63 5.27 -8.94
C PRO A 61 -8.05 5.13 -10.42
N LEU A 62 -9.36 5.05 -10.66
CA LEU A 62 -9.93 4.98 -12.00
C LEU A 62 -9.69 6.28 -12.79
N ALA A 63 -10.00 7.44 -12.21
CA ALA A 63 -9.78 8.72 -12.89
C ALA A 63 -8.28 9.00 -13.12
N ALA A 64 -7.41 8.68 -12.16
CA ALA A 64 -5.96 8.81 -12.29
C ALA A 64 -5.43 7.98 -13.47
N ASN A 65 -5.92 6.74 -13.63
CA ASN A 65 -5.56 5.89 -14.77
C ASN A 65 -5.98 6.49 -16.12
N TRP A 66 -7.16 7.11 -16.19
CA TRP A 66 -7.65 7.74 -17.42
C TRP A 66 -6.86 9.00 -17.79
N LEU A 67 -6.50 9.81 -16.77
CA LEU A 67 -5.64 10.98 -16.94
C LEU A 67 -4.23 10.55 -17.39
N ALA A 68 -3.67 9.49 -16.81
CA ALA A 68 -2.39 8.92 -17.22
C ALA A 68 -2.43 8.46 -18.68
N GLY A 69 -3.47 7.75 -19.12
CA GLY A 69 -3.60 7.33 -20.51
C GLY A 69 -3.71 8.50 -21.51
N ALA A 70 -4.39 9.59 -21.12
CA ALA A 70 -4.39 10.81 -21.93
C ALA A 70 -2.99 11.47 -21.98
N PHE A 71 -2.30 11.55 -20.83
CA PHE A 71 -0.93 12.04 -20.75
C PHE A 71 0.01 11.25 -21.66
N GLU A 72 -0.01 9.92 -21.57
CA GLU A 72 0.85 9.03 -22.36
C GLU A 72 0.57 9.19 -23.85
N THR A 73 -0.70 9.29 -24.25
CA THR A 73 -1.07 9.51 -25.65
C THR A 73 -0.49 10.82 -26.19
N ILE A 74 -0.54 11.91 -25.41
CA ILE A 74 0.02 13.20 -25.82
C ILE A 74 1.55 13.12 -25.86
N ALA A 75 2.16 12.53 -24.83
CA ALA A 75 3.61 12.43 -24.71
C ALA A 75 4.21 11.53 -25.81
N ASP A 76 3.58 10.41 -26.15
CA ASP A 76 4.04 9.50 -27.22
C ASP A 76 3.95 10.19 -28.59
N LYS A 77 2.83 10.87 -28.88
CA LYS A 77 2.70 11.66 -30.13
C LYS A 77 3.77 12.74 -30.21
N THR A 78 4.00 13.47 -29.13
CA THR A 78 5.00 14.55 -29.08
C THR A 78 6.42 13.99 -29.27
N LEU A 79 6.73 12.85 -28.65
CA LEU A 79 8.01 12.17 -28.82
C LEU A 79 8.21 11.68 -30.26
N ALA A 80 7.16 11.11 -30.87
CA ALA A 80 7.19 10.60 -32.24
C ALA A 80 7.41 11.72 -33.29
N THR A 81 7.04 12.97 -32.99
CA THR A 81 7.28 14.13 -33.86
C THR A 81 8.58 14.88 -33.54
N GLY A 82 9.53 14.24 -32.85
CA GLY A 82 10.85 14.80 -32.56
C GLY A 82 11.06 15.27 -31.11
N GLY A 83 10.05 15.16 -30.24
CA GLY A 83 10.15 15.48 -28.82
C GLY A 83 10.02 16.97 -28.47
N ASP A 84 9.94 17.85 -29.47
CA ASP A 84 9.68 19.27 -29.29
C ASP A 84 8.35 19.48 -28.55
N GLY A 85 8.42 20.01 -27.33
CA GLY A 85 7.27 20.23 -26.45
C GLY A 85 7.23 19.33 -25.21
N ILE A 86 8.04 18.27 -25.13
CA ILE A 86 8.20 17.51 -23.88
C ILE A 86 8.96 18.37 -22.85
N PRO A 87 8.34 18.75 -21.73
CA PRO A 87 8.92 19.74 -20.83
C PRO A 87 9.86 19.08 -19.81
N ALA A 88 11.03 18.59 -20.26
CA ALA A 88 11.97 17.81 -19.44
C ALA A 88 12.29 18.44 -18.07
N LYS A 89 12.61 19.75 -18.03
CA LYS A 89 12.87 20.47 -16.77
C LYS A 89 11.66 20.49 -15.82
N ALA A 90 10.45 20.59 -16.38
CA ALA A 90 9.22 20.59 -15.58
C ALA A 90 8.91 19.19 -15.07
N PHE A 91 9.16 18.13 -15.86
CA PHE A 91 9.05 16.74 -15.40
C PHE A 91 10.03 16.42 -14.28
N GLU A 92 11.28 16.89 -14.38
CA GLU A 92 12.27 16.74 -13.32
C GLU A 92 11.83 17.42 -12.02
N ALA A 93 11.41 18.69 -12.10
CA ALA A 93 10.89 19.42 -10.95
C ALA A 93 9.65 18.73 -10.35
N PHE A 94 8.74 18.24 -11.19
CA PHE A 94 7.54 17.55 -10.76
C PHE A 94 7.86 16.22 -10.04
N ALA A 95 8.80 15.44 -10.59
CA ALA A 95 9.22 14.17 -9.99
C ALA A 95 9.93 14.35 -8.64
N LEU A 96 10.68 15.45 -8.47
CA LEU A 96 11.39 15.78 -7.22
C LEU A 96 10.51 16.38 -6.13
N ASP A 97 9.36 16.96 -6.49
CA ASP A 97 8.43 17.49 -5.51
C ASP A 97 7.66 16.35 -4.82
N ARG A 98 8.14 16.02 -3.61
CA ARG A 98 7.64 14.94 -2.74
C ARG A 98 6.19 15.13 -2.28
N THR A 99 5.58 16.29 -2.53
CA THR A 99 4.17 16.56 -2.18
C THR A 99 3.18 16.09 -3.25
N ASN A 100 3.64 15.89 -4.49
CA ASN A 100 2.80 15.38 -5.57
C ASN A 100 2.51 13.88 -5.39
N ALA A 101 1.39 13.42 -5.95
CA ALA A 101 1.01 12.01 -5.96
C ALA A 101 2.14 11.11 -6.52
N ALA A 102 2.48 10.04 -5.81
CA ALA A 102 3.60 9.16 -6.13
C ALA A 102 3.55 8.61 -7.56
N SER A 103 2.37 8.17 -8.02
CA SER A 103 2.18 7.65 -9.38
C SER A 103 2.39 8.70 -10.47
N ALA A 104 1.95 9.94 -10.24
CA ALA A 104 2.16 11.05 -11.17
C ALA A 104 3.64 11.44 -11.25
N ARG A 105 4.32 11.46 -10.09
CA ARG A 105 5.78 11.71 -10.04
C ARG A 105 6.54 10.63 -10.81
N LEU A 106 6.18 9.36 -10.62
CA LEU A 106 6.79 8.25 -11.35
C LEU A 106 6.57 8.38 -12.86
N LEU A 107 5.34 8.66 -13.30
CA LEU A 107 5.02 8.87 -14.71
C LEU A 107 5.84 10.02 -15.32
N ALA A 108 5.96 11.15 -14.62
CA ALA A 108 6.81 12.26 -15.06
C ALA A 108 8.28 11.84 -15.19
N TYR A 109 8.81 11.07 -14.24
CA TYR A 109 10.18 10.56 -14.27
C TYR A 109 10.43 9.55 -15.39
N GLU A 110 9.51 8.62 -15.65
CA GLU A 110 9.62 7.65 -16.73
C GLU A 110 9.69 8.33 -18.10
N TRP A 111 8.89 9.38 -18.28
CA TRP A 111 8.90 10.17 -19.50
C TRP A 111 10.09 11.12 -19.61
N LEU A 112 10.56 11.69 -18.50
CA LEU A 112 11.81 12.42 -18.45
C LEU A 112 12.96 11.55 -18.96
N LYS A 113 13.06 10.30 -18.52
CA LYS A 113 14.12 9.38 -18.98
C LYS A 113 14.12 9.10 -20.48
N LYS A 114 12.95 9.18 -21.14
CA LYS A 114 12.86 8.97 -22.59
C LYS A 114 13.52 10.11 -23.39
N VAL A 115 13.54 11.33 -22.84
CA VAL A 115 14.13 12.52 -23.49
C VAL A 115 15.46 12.97 -22.89
N ASP A 116 15.72 12.59 -21.64
CA ASP A 116 16.98 12.80 -20.93
C ASP A 116 17.35 11.53 -20.14
N PRO A 117 18.06 10.58 -20.77
CA PRO A 117 18.48 9.34 -20.12
C PRO A 117 19.37 9.55 -18.89
N THR A 118 20.10 10.68 -18.81
CA THR A 118 21.01 10.99 -17.71
C THR A 118 20.29 11.41 -16.43
N ALA A 119 18.97 11.67 -16.50
CA ALA A 119 18.14 11.96 -15.33
C ALA A 119 18.20 10.86 -14.26
N LYS A 120 18.33 9.59 -14.67
CA LYS A 120 18.46 8.46 -13.72
C LYS A 120 19.65 8.67 -12.78
N ASP A 121 20.81 9.04 -13.32
CA ASP A 121 22.04 9.18 -12.55
C ASP A 121 22.03 10.41 -11.65
N ARG A 122 21.29 11.45 -12.05
CA ARG A 122 21.12 12.66 -11.24
C ARG A 122 20.12 12.47 -10.11
N LEU A 123 18.97 11.83 -10.37
CA LEU A 123 17.84 11.85 -9.43
C LEU A 123 17.80 10.65 -8.47
N VAL A 124 17.99 9.44 -9.00
CA VAL A 124 17.83 8.19 -8.22
C VAL A 124 18.72 8.11 -6.97
N PRO A 125 19.97 8.63 -6.94
CA PRO A 125 20.77 8.61 -5.72
C PRO A 125 20.10 9.28 -4.51
N GLY A 126 19.24 10.28 -4.74
CA GLY A 126 18.53 11.04 -3.69
C GLY A 126 17.18 10.45 -3.29
N MET A 127 16.80 9.27 -3.77
CA MET A 127 15.45 8.72 -3.64
C MET A 127 15.33 7.57 -2.61
N LEU A 128 16.41 7.28 -1.86
CA LEU A 128 16.44 6.15 -0.93
C LEU A 128 15.44 6.30 0.23
N ASP A 129 15.13 7.54 0.64
CA ASP A 129 14.17 7.87 1.69
C ASP A 129 12.83 8.43 1.16
N ASP A 130 12.59 8.35 -0.14
CA ASP A 130 11.43 8.96 -0.81
C ASP A 130 10.07 8.43 -0.27
N PRO A 131 9.01 9.25 -0.19
CA PRO A 131 7.68 8.78 0.23
C PRO A 131 7.00 7.85 -0.79
N SER A 132 7.55 7.70 -1.99
CA SER A 132 7.11 6.72 -2.99
C SER A 132 7.91 5.43 -2.88
N ALA A 133 7.20 4.30 -2.80
CA ALA A 133 7.82 2.97 -2.85
C ALA A 133 8.59 2.75 -4.17
N ASP A 134 8.07 3.24 -5.31
CA ASP A 134 8.72 3.06 -6.61
C ASP A 134 10.08 3.78 -6.69
N PHE A 135 10.17 4.98 -6.13
CA PHE A 135 11.44 5.72 -6.09
C PHE A 135 12.44 5.10 -5.13
N ARG A 136 11.99 4.62 -3.96
CA ARG A 136 12.81 3.81 -3.07
C ARG A 136 13.36 2.58 -3.80
N ARG A 137 12.50 1.84 -4.50
CA ARG A 137 12.86 0.64 -5.26
C ARG A 137 13.96 0.93 -6.28
N LEU A 138 13.87 2.04 -7.01
CA LEU A 138 14.91 2.47 -7.96
C LEU A 138 16.24 2.76 -7.27
N ALA A 139 16.24 3.46 -6.14
CA ALA A 139 17.44 3.77 -5.36
C ALA A 139 18.10 2.51 -4.78
N VAL A 140 17.28 1.59 -4.26
CA VAL A 140 17.71 0.29 -3.73
C VAL A 140 18.34 -0.55 -4.84
N THR A 141 17.68 -0.68 -6.00
CA THR A 141 18.22 -1.39 -7.17
C THR A 141 19.57 -0.81 -7.62
N ARG A 142 19.71 0.53 -7.62
CA ARG A 142 21.00 1.18 -7.94
C ARG A 142 22.09 0.77 -6.95
N LEU A 143 21.80 0.78 -5.64
CA LEU A 143 22.78 0.43 -4.61
C LEU A 143 23.16 -1.06 -4.65
N ILE A 144 22.20 -1.95 -4.94
CA ILE A 144 22.48 -3.38 -5.16
C ILE A 144 23.44 -3.55 -6.33
N ALA A 145 23.17 -2.91 -7.47
CA ALA A 145 24.06 -2.99 -8.64
C ALA A 145 25.46 -2.40 -8.36
N GLU A 146 25.54 -1.31 -7.59
CA GLU A 146 26.81 -0.74 -7.15
C GLU A 146 27.59 -1.71 -6.24
N ALA A 147 26.88 -2.44 -5.37
CA ALA A 147 27.47 -3.46 -4.50
C ALA A 147 27.98 -4.65 -5.31
N ASP A 148 27.20 -5.14 -6.28
CA ASP A 148 27.59 -6.26 -7.14
C ASP A 148 28.84 -5.93 -7.97
N ALA A 149 29.03 -4.65 -8.34
CA ALA A 149 30.22 -4.17 -9.04
C ALA A 149 31.43 -3.89 -8.13
N ALA A 150 31.23 -3.78 -6.81
CA ALA A 150 32.30 -3.47 -5.86
C ALA A 150 33.22 -4.69 -5.65
N LYS A 151 34.53 -4.45 -5.60
CA LYS A 151 35.55 -5.50 -5.40
C LYS A 151 35.80 -5.81 -3.93
N GLU A 152 35.78 -4.77 -3.09
CA GLU A 152 36.07 -4.85 -1.66
C GLU A 152 34.85 -5.30 -0.86
N ASP A 153 35.01 -6.30 0.01
CA ASP A 153 33.92 -6.82 0.87
C ASP A 153 33.35 -5.74 1.79
N ALA A 154 34.21 -4.88 2.34
CA ALA A 154 33.78 -3.76 3.17
C ALA A 154 32.83 -2.81 2.41
N ARG A 155 33.11 -2.56 1.12
CA ARG A 155 32.25 -1.70 0.29
C ARG A 155 30.93 -2.38 -0.05
N ARG A 156 30.93 -3.69 -0.33
CA ARG A 156 29.70 -4.47 -0.54
C ARG A 156 28.79 -4.40 0.68
N LEU A 157 29.35 -4.66 1.86
CA LEU A 157 28.61 -4.61 3.12
C LEU A 157 28.03 -3.21 3.39
N GLU A 158 28.80 -2.14 3.18
CA GLU A 158 28.31 -0.77 3.32
C GLU A 158 27.11 -0.51 2.40
N LEU A 159 27.21 -0.91 1.14
CA LEU A 159 26.17 -0.68 0.12
C LEU A 159 24.91 -1.50 0.37
N TRP A 160 25.02 -2.78 0.72
CA TRP A 160 23.86 -3.61 1.08
C TRP A 160 23.16 -3.09 2.33
N THR A 161 23.93 -2.71 3.36
CA THR A 161 23.39 -2.11 4.59
C THR A 161 22.65 -0.82 4.28
N LYS A 162 23.24 0.06 3.45
CA LYS A 162 22.60 1.29 3.01
C LYS A 162 21.34 1.02 2.20
N ALA A 163 21.39 0.10 1.24
CA ALA A 163 20.24 -0.28 0.41
C ALA A 163 19.07 -0.76 1.27
N LEU A 164 19.35 -1.58 2.29
CA LEU A 164 18.33 -2.10 3.19
C LEU A 164 17.55 -0.98 3.88
N THR A 165 18.19 0.14 4.26
CA THR A 165 17.49 1.26 4.93
C THR A 165 16.36 1.90 4.11
N GLY A 166 16.40 1.76 2.78
CA GLY A 166 15.36 2.25 1.87
C GLY A 166 14.45 1.16 1.32
N ALA A 167 14.77 -0.12 1.53
CA ALA A 167 14.05 -1.25 0.94
C ALA A 167 12.73 -1.53 1.66
N THR A 168 11.62 -1.43 0.92
CA THR A 168 10.25 -1.70 1.42
C THR A 168 9.59 -2.88 0.70
N ASP A 169 10.06 -3.23 -0.50
CA ASP A 169 9.55 -4.38 -1.25
C ASP A 169 10.13 -5.70 -0.73
N GLU A 170 9.27 -6.71 -0.60
CA GLU A 170 9.63 -8.00 -0.02
C GLU A 170 10.80 -8.68 -0.75
N ASP A 171 10.83 -8.61 -2.08
CA ASP A 171 11.84 -9.24 -2.90
C ASP A 171 13.23 -8.61 -2.71
N GLN A 172 13.31 -7.27 -2.70
CA GLN A 172 14.56 -6.55 -2.47
C GLN A 172 15.07 -6.73 -1.04
N VAL A 173 14.18 -6.72 -0.05
CA VAL A 173 14.55 -6.98 1.34
C VAL A 173 15.09 -8.40 1.49
N LYS A 174 14.39 -9.42 0.98
CA LYS A 174 14.87 -10.83 1.05
C LYS A 174 16.23 -11.00 0.38
N LEU A 175 16.42 -10.40 -0.79
CA LEU A 175 17.71 -10.42 -1.48
C LEU A 175 18.83 -9.81 -0.60
N LEU A 176 18.61 -8.59 -0.09
CA LEU A 176 19.60 -7.89 0.73
C LEU A 176 19.88 -8.60 2.04
N VAL A 177 18.86 -9.15 2.70
CA VAL A 177 19.00 -9.93 3.93
C VAL A 177 19.80 -11.19 3.67
N GLY A 178 19.57 -11.90 2.57
CA GLY A 178 20.41 -13.03 2.18
C GLY A 178 21.88 -12.64 2.01
N LYS A 179 22.15 -11.52 1.30
CA LYS A 179 23.52 -11.01 1.12
C LYS A 179 24.21 -10.63 2.44
N LEU A 180 23.46 -10.03 3.36
CA LEU A 180 23.97 -9.67 4.69
C LEU A 180 24.21 -10.90 5.56
N ASP A 181 23.34 -11.91 5.46
CA ASP A 181 23.46 -13.16 6.20
C ASP A 181 24.70 -13.95 5.79
N ASP A 182 25.00 -14.01 4.49
CA ASP A 182 26.19 -14.66 3.92
C ASP A 182 27.50 -14.12 4.52
N VAL A 183 27.50 -12.88 5.01
CA VAL A 183 28.66 -12.22 5.67
C VAL A 183 28.49 -12.08 7.18
N GLY A 184 27.54 -12.82 7.77
CA GLY A 184 27.32 -12.91 9.22
C GLY A 184 26.53 -11.76 9.85
N VAL A 185 25.90 -10.91 9.04
CA VAL A 185 25.07 -9.80 9.54
C VAL A 185 23.59 -10.24 9.58
N LYS A 186 23.07 -10.44 10.79
CA LYS A 186 21.67 -10.79 11.01
C LYS A 186 20.79 -9.55 10.96
N VAL A 187 19.66 -9.66 10.25
CA VAL A 187 18.65 -8.60 10.14
C VAL A 187 17.38 -9.06 10.84
N ASP A 188 16.85 -8.20 11.71
CA ASP A 188 15.53 -8.37 12.29
C ASP A 188 14.46 -7.99 11.25
N LEU A 189 13.98 -9.00 10.50
CA LEU A 189 12.96 -8.83 9.47
C LEU A 189 11.64 -8.33 10.06
N SER A 190 11.28 -8.82 11.24
CA SER A 190 10.05 -8.41 11.94
C SER A 190 10.06 -6.91 12.21
N ARG A 191 11.16 -6.39 12.75
CA ARG A 191 11.37 -4.96 12.98
C ARG A 191 11.51 -4.18 11.68
N HIS A 192 12.27 -4.67 10.69
CA HIS A 192 12.46 -3.99 9.41
C HIS A 192 11.14 -3.71 8.70
N PHE A 193 10.26 -4.71 8.69
CA PHE A 193 8.94 -4.59 8.09
C PHE A 193 7.89 -3.97 9.02
N GLY A 194 8.13 -3.93 10.34
CA GLY A 194 7.19 -3.38 11.31
C GLY A 194 6.01 -4.32 11.60
N TYR A 195 6.26 -5.62 11.64
CA TYR A 195 5.26 -6.62 11.99
C TYR A 195 4.84 -6.50 13.46
N LEU A 196 3.56 -6.70 13.73
CA LEU A 196 3.00 -6.79 15.07
C LEU A 196 3.03 -8.25 15.52
N LEU A 197 3.87 -8.54 16.52
CA LEU A 197 4.17 -9.92 16.91
C LEU A 197 3.35 -10.42 18.10
N SER A 198 2.95 -9.52 19.00
CA SER A 198 2.25 -9.85 20.25
C SER A 198 0.78 -9.48 20.19
N TRP A 199 -0.05 -10.43 20.61
CA TRP A 199 -1.50 -10.41 20.50
C TRP A 199 -2.14 -10.97 21.78
N GLN A 200 -3.35 -10.51 22.08
CA GLN A 200 -4.34 -11.26 22.84
C GLN A 200 -5.27 -11.92 21.83
N LEU A 201 -5.47 -13.23 21.92
CA LEU A 201 -6.31 -14.01 21.02
C LEU A 201 -7.53 -14.55 21.78
N ILE A 202 -8.69 -14.61 21.12
CA ILE A 202 -9.87 -15.27 21.67
C ILE A 202 -10.68 -15.93 20.55
N GLY A 203 -11.14 -17.15 20.82
CA GLY A 203 -11.91 -17.97 19.89
C GLY A 203 -11.73 -19.45 20.22
N PRO A 204 -12.28 -20.35 19.40
CA PRO A 204 -13.10 -20.06 18.22
C PRO A 204 -14.53 -19.65 18.58
N PHE A 205 -15.09 -18.74 17.81
CA PHE A 205 -16.54 -18.46 17.74
C PHE A 205 -17.13 -19.07 16.48
N ASP A 206 -18.45 -19.21 16.47
CA ASP A 206 -19.19 -19.75 15.34
C ASP A 206 -19.17 -18.82 14.11
N ASN A 207 -18.93 -19.40 12.94
CA ASN A 207 -19.05 -18.78 11.63
C ASN A 207 -19.74 -19.74 10.64
N SER A 208 -20.62 -20.61 11.15
CA SER A 208 -21.47 -21.48 10.34
C SER A 208 -22.24 -20.68 9.29
N ALA A 209 -22.35 -21.20 8.07
CA ALA A 209 -22.94 -20.53 6.92
C ALA A 209 -22.35 -19.13 6.60
N ARG A 210 -21.16 -18.82 7.13
CA ARG A 210 -20.49 -17.49 7.05
C ARG A 210 -21.26 -16.34 7.70
N ASP A 211 -22.24 -16.61 8.56
CA ASP A 211 -23.03 -15.56 9.21
C ASP A 211 -22.24 -14.81 10.31
N GLY A 212 -21.24 -15.49 10.86
CA GLY A 212 -20.37 -15.01 11.93
C GLY A 212 -19.62 -13.75 11.53
N PHE A 213 -19.31 -13.56 10.24
CA PHE A 213 -18.71 -12.32 9.73
C PHE A 213 -19.59 -11.10 10.07
N ALA A 214 -20.88 -11.14 9.72
CA ALA A 214 -21.82 -10.05 9.91
C ALA A 214 -22.25 -9.90 11.38
N LYS A 215 -22.42 -11.03 12.09
CA LYS A 215 -22.81 -11.08 13.50
C LYS A 215 -21.82 -10.31 14.39
N VAL A 216 -22.36 -9.49 15.28
CA VAL A 216 -21.57 -8.78 16.30
C VAL A 216 -21.33 -9.69 17.49
N TYR A 217 -20.05 -9.98 17.78
CA TYR A 217 -19.66 -10.69 19.00
C TYR A 217 -19.17 -9.72 20.09
N PRO A 218 -19.16 -10.12 21.37
CA PRO A 218 -18.71 -9.24 22.46
C PRO A 218 -17.33 -8.58 22.26
N PRO A 219 -16.30 -9.24 21.68
CA PRO A 219 -15.01 -8.60 21.41
C PRO A 219 -15.07 -7.35 20.50
N GLU A 220 -16.11 -7.21 19.67
CA GLU A 220 -16.32 -6.01 18.84
C GLU A 220 -16.78 -4.80 19.66
N LEU A 221 -17.31 -5.03 20.88
CA LEU A 221 -17.90 -4.00 21.75
C LEU A 221 -17.02 -3.69 22.96
N SER A 222 -16.43 -4.71 23.60
CA SER A 222 -15.58 -4.58 24.78
C SER A 222 -14.50 -5.66 24.82
N ARG A 223 -13.31 -5.33 25.35
CA ARG A 223 -12.18 -6.26 25.52
C ARG A 223 -11.84 -6.43 27.01
N ASP A 224 -12.76 -6.99 27.77
CA ASP A 224 -12.45 -7.45 29.12
C ASP A 224 -11.70 -8.79 29.05
N PHE A 225 -10.40 -8.75 29.30
CA PHE A 225 -9.52 -9.92 29.22
C PHE A 225 -9.77 -10.95 30.34
N ASN A 226 -10.54 -10.61 31.37
CA ASN A 226 -10.77 -11.49 32.51
C ASN A 226 -12.11 -12.25 32.44
N VAL A 227 -12.95 -11.94 31.45
CA VAL A 227 -14.30 -12.49 31.33
C VAL A 227 -14.33 -13.56 30.23
N PRO A 228 -14.61 -14.83 30.56
CA PRO A 228 -14.90 -15.86 29.55
C PRO A 228 -16.14 -15.50 28.73
N LEU A 229 -16.13 -15.85 27.45
CA LEU A 229 -17.21 -15.58 26.51
C LEU A 229 -17.72 -16.90 25.91
N PRO A 230 -19.03 -17.01 25.61
CA PRO A 230 -19.56 -18.17 24.90
C PRO A 230 -18.92 -18.30 23.52
N GLY A 231 -18.12 -19.35 23.32
CA GLY A 231 -17.51 -19.73 22.05
C GLY A 231 -18.28 -20.86 21.36
N ARG A 232 -17.66 -21.44 20.34
CA ARG A 232 -18.28 -22.50 19.51
C ARG A 232 -18.57 -23.79 20.29
N GLU A 233 -17.61 -24.27 21.08
CA GLU A 233 -17.69 -25.55 21.81
C GLU A 233 -17.66 -25.39 23.33
N GLY A 234 -18.02 -24.21 23.82
CA GLY A 234 -17.94 -23.82 25.23
C GLY A 234 -17.32 -22.44 25.39
N ASP A 235 -17.09 -22.04 26.64
CA ASP A 235 -16.53 -20.73 26.93
C ASP A 235 -15.07 -20.62 26.47
N VAL A 236 -14.75 -19.50 25.84
CA VAL A 236 -13.42 -19.12 25.38
C VAL A 236 -12.95 -17.90 26.15
N LYS A 237 -11.64 -17.73 26.31
CA LYS A 237 -11.03 -16.60 27.03
C LYS A 237 -9.93 -15.99 26.17
N TRP A 238 -9.53 -14.78 26.54
CA TRP A 238 -8.37 -14.15 25.95
C TRP A 238 -7.09 -14.84 26.42
N GLU A 239 -6.22 -15.18 25.47
CA GLU A 239 -4.92 -15.78 25.74
C GLU A 239 -3.81 -14.96 25.06
N PRO A 240 -2.72 -14.64 25.78
CA PRO A 240 -1.58 -13.96 25.19
C PRO A 240 -0.88 -14.90 24.21
N PHE A 241 -0.54 -14.37 23.04
CA PHE A 241 0.24 -15.06 22.03
C PHE A 241 1.28 -14.12 21.43
N THR A 242 2.51 -14.60 21.28
CA THR A 242 3.55 -13.90 20.54
C THR A 242 4.12 -14.85 19.50
N THR A 243 4.01 -14.47 18.23
CA THR A 243 4.62 -15.27 17.16
C THR A 243 6.14 -15.14 17.18
N LYS A 244 6.81 -16.22 16.77
CA LYS A 244 8.27 -16.27 16.54
C LYS A 244 8.61 -16.32 15.05
N ASP A 245 7.60 -16.23 14.18
CA ASP A 245 7.79 -16.13 12.74
C ASP A 245 8.40 -14.76 12.40
N ASP A 246 9.55 -14.75 11.73
CA ASP A 246 10.28 -13.52 11.39
C ASP A 246 9.47 -12.60 10.46
N MET A 247 8.44 -13.12 9.80
CA MET A 247 7.51 -12.39 8.94
C MET A 247 6.14 -12.18 9.61
N GLY A 248 6.07 -12.29 10.93
CA GLY A 248 4.90 -11.93 11.75
C GLY A 248 3.66 -12.78 11.51
N GLU A 249 3.80 -14.01 11.00
CA GLU A 249 2.67 -14.91 10.80
C GLU A 249 2.09 -15.41 12.12
N VAL A 250 0.78 -15.22 12.29
CA VAL A 250 -0.02 -15.83 13.35
C VAL A 250 -0.90 -16.91 12.71
N ASP A 251 -0.44 -18.16 12.77
CA ASP A 251 -1.23 -19.33 12.38
C ASP A 251 -2.19 -19.70 13.52
N LEU A 252 -3.49 -19.63 13.23
CA LEU A 252 -4.56 -19.87 14.20
C LEU A 252 -4.90 -21.36 14.34
N ILE A 253 -4.51 -22.21 13.38
CA ILE A 253 -4.80 -23.65 13.41
C ILE A 253 -4.21 -24.34 14.65
N PRO A 254 -2.91 -24.20 14.96
CA PRO A 254 -2.33 -24.84 16.15
C PRO A 254 -2.85 -24.23 17.46
N LEU A 255 -3.42 -23.03 17.42
CA LEU A 255 -3.89 -22.29 18.60
C LEU A 255 -5.35 -22.58 18.93
N LEU A 256 -6.20 -22.70 17.91
CA LEU A 256 -7.66 -22.78 18.06
C LEU A 256 -8.26 -24.08 17.50
N LYS A 257 -7.42 -24.99 17.00
CA LYS A 257 -7.74 -26.21 16.21
C LYS A 257 -8.10 -25.87 14.75
N PRO A 258 -7.99 -26.84 13.81
CA PRO A 258 -8.32 -26.65 12.39
C PRO A 258 -9.85 -26.61 12.16
N TYR A 259 -10.58 -25.83 12.96
CA TYR A 259 -11.99 -25.65 12.72
C TYR A 259 -12.18 -24.91 11.41
N ARG A 260 -13.03 -25.51 10.58
CA ARG A 260 -13.72 -24.79 9.52
C ARG A 260 -14.78 -23.91 10.18
N ASP A 261 -15.46 -23.07 9.39
CA ASP A 261 -16.68 -22.39 9.84
C ASP A 261 -16.59 -21.70 11.20
N SER A 262 -15.41 -21.14 11.48
CA SER A 262 -15.10 -20.53 12.77
C SER A 262 -14.44 -19.19 12.57
N LEU A 263 -14.48 -18.37 13.61
CA LEU A 263 -13.77 -17.09 13.61
C LEU A 263 -13.04 -16.88 14.94
N ALA A 264 -12.03 -16.03 14.89
CA ALA A 264 -11.26 -15.61 16.05
C ALA A 264 -11.09 -14.10 16.06
N TYR A 265 -10.84 -13.56 17.24
CA TYR A 265 -10.40 -12.18 17.40
C TYR A 265 -8.95 -12.14 17.86
N ALA A 266 -8.23 -11.15 17.37
CA ALA A 266 -6.88 -10.82 17.78
C ALA A 266 -6.81 -9.33 18.09
N VAL A 267 -6.33 -8.95 19.28
CA VAL A 267 -6.15 -7.54 19.64
C VAL A 267 -4.73 -7.29 20.11
N THR A 268 -4.19 -6.13 19.75
CA THR A 268 -2.89 -5.66 20.23
C THR A 268 -2.94 -4.16 20.47
N THR A 269 -1.98 -3.66 21.26
CA THR A 269 -1.78 -2.24 21.48
C THR A 269 -0.47 -1.81 20.83
N TYR A 270 -0.57 -0.88 19.87
CA TYR A 270 0.57 -0.26 19.21
C TYR A 270 0.82 1.13 19.80
N LYS A 271 2.01 1.34 20.36
CA LYS A 271 2.39 2.62 20.97
C LYS A 271 3.05 3.53 19.92
N ALA A 272 2.32 4.49 19.36
CA ALA A 272 2.87 5.44 18.41
C ALA A 272 3.67 6.54 19.13
N LYS A 273 4.88 6.86 18.64
CA LYS A 273 5.69 7.96 19.18
C LYS A 273 5.04 9.33 18.98
N GLN A 274 4.34 9.50 17.86
CA GLN A 274 3.59 10.70 17.51
C GLN A 274 2.32 10.27 16.78
N GLY A 275 1.25 11.06 16.92
CA GLY A 275 0.04 10.87 16.12
C GLY A 275 0.26 11.28 14.67
N GLY A 276 -0.52 10.70 13.74
CA GLY A 276 -0.41 11.03 12.33
C GLY A 276 -0.93 9.95 11.38
N PRO A 277 -0.84 10.21 10.05
CA PRO A 277 -1.22 9.24 9.04
C PRO A 277 -0.31 8.01 9.08
N ALA A 278 -0.93 6.83 8.98
CA ALA A 278 -0.25 5.55 8.89
C ALA A 278 -1.06 4.58 8.02
N GLN A 279 -0.50 3.40 7.79
CA GLN A 279 -1.18 2.29 7.14
C GLN A 279 -1.08 1.04 7.99
N ILE A 280 -2.21 0.39 8.23
CA ILE A 280 -2.26 -1.00 8.66
C ILE A 280 -2.22 -1.86 7.41
N ARG A 281 -1.19 -2.69 7.27
CA ARG A 281 -1.05 -3.62 6.15
C ARG A 281 -1.32 -5.03 6.63
N LEU A 282 -2.24 -5.71 5.97
CA LEU A 282 -2.76 -7.02 6.35
C LEU A 282 -2.55 -8.01 5.20
N THR A 283 -2.06 -9.20 5.56
CA THR A 283 -2.06 -10.38 4.69
C THR A 283 -2.88 -11.47 5.38
N THR A 284 -3.92 -11.96 4.72
CA THR A 284 -4.72 -13.11 5.16
C THR A 284 -5.52 -13.69 3.98
N PRO A 285 -5.65 -15.02 3.86
CA PRO A 285 -6.54 -15.64 2.88
C PRO A 285 -7.99 -15.77 3.38
N ASN A 286 -8.25 -15.45 4.64
CA ASN A 286 -9.55 -15.59 5.29
C ASN A 286 -10.39 -14.32 5.12
N ALA A 287 -11.63 -14.25 5.60
CA ALA A 287 -12.39 -13.00 5.65
C ALA A 287 -12.04 -12.19 6.91
N TRP A 288 -12.12 -10.85 6.85
CA TRP A 288 -11.65 -10.01 7.96
C TRP A 288 -12.44 -8.73 8.20
N LYS A 289 -12.39 -8.27 9.46
CA LYS A 289 -12.70 -6.91 9.87
C LYS A 289 -11.55 -6.36 10.71
N VAL A 290 -11.26 -5.07 10.57
CA VAL A 290 -10.20 -4.37 11.31
C VAL A 290 -10.79 -3.13 11.98
N TRP A 291 -10.52 -2.99 13.27
CA TRP A 291 -10.80 -1.79 14.05
C TRP A 291 -9.52 -1.16 14.55
N VAL A 292 -9.49 0.17 14.57
CA VAL A 292 -8.45 0.95 15.23
C VAL A 292 -9.12 1.91 16.21
N ASN A 293 -8.72 1.85 17.48
CA ASN A 293 -9.31 2.66 18.56
C ASN A 293 -10.85 2.57 18.61
N GLY A 294 -11.40 1.37 18.40
CA GLY A 294 -12.84 1.11 18.39
C GLY A 294 -13.58 1.49 17.10
N GLN A 295 -12.93 2.19 16.17
CA GLN A 295 -13.52 2.52 14.87
C GLN A 295 -13.28 1.39 13.86
N LEU A 296 -14.34 0.88 13.22
CA LEU A 296 -14.22 -0.05 12.09
C LEU A 296 -13.60 0.69 10.89
N VAL A 297 -12.38 0.30 10.50
CA VAL A 297 -11.65 0.96 9.40
C VAL A 297 -11.68 0.16 8.10
N PHE A 298 -11.89 -1.15 8.18
CA PHE A 298 -11.92 -2.00 6.98
C PHE A 298 -12.65 -3.32 7.24
N ALA A 299 -13.37 -3.81 6.24
CA ALA A 299 -14.11 -5.07 6.30
C ALA A 299 -14.29 -5.66 4.90
N ARG A 300 -13.98 -6.95 4.73
CA ARG A 300 -14.26 -7.70 3.50
C ARG A 300 -14.66 -9.13 3.85
N ASP A 301 -15.83 -9.52 3.36
CA ASP A 301 -16.32 -10.90 3.41
C ASP A 301 -15.81 -11.65 2.17
N GLU A 302 -14.48 -11.75 2.08
CA GLU A 302 -13.77 -12.36 0.95
C GLU A 302 -12.89 -13.50 1.47
N TYR A 303 -12.91 -14.63 0.78
CA TYR A 303 -12.13 -15.81 1.13
C TYR A 303 -11.27 -16.26 -0.04
N HIS A 304 -10.11 -16.82 0.26
CA HIS A 304 -9.22 -17.53 -0.66
C HIS A 304 -8.72 -16.69 -1.83
N ARG A 305 -8.49 -15.40 -1.57
CA ARG A 305 -7.98 -14.42 -2.56
C ARG A 305 -6.45 -14.44 -2.67
N GLY A 306 -5.82 -15.55 -2.27
CA GLY A 306 -4.39 -15.64 -2.06
C GLY A 306 -3.95 -14.98 -0.74
N SER A 307 -2.65 -14.81 -0.57
CA SER A 307 -2.03 -14.20 0.62
C SER A 307 -0.79 -13.42 0.22
N MET A 308 -0.96 -12.52 -0.74
CA MET A 308 0.12 -11.65 -1.21
C MET A 308 0.63 -10.76 -0.05
N PHE A 309 1.92 -10.43 -0.09
CA PHE A 309 2.50 -9.47 0.83
C PHE A 309 1.77 -8.13 0.72
N ASP A 310 1.38 -7.55 1.86
CA ASP A 310 0.61 -6.31 1.94
C ASP A 310 -0.67 -6.30 1.09
N GLN A 311 -1.34 -7.46 0.97
CA GLN A 311 -2.54 -7.63 0.14
C GLN A 311 -3.62 -6.57 0.40
N TYR A 312 -3.77 -6.15 1.67
CA TYR A 312 -4.68 -5.08 2.06
C TYR A 312 -3.91 -3.96 2.74
N VAL A 313 -3.99 -2.75 2.17
CA VAL A 313 -3.38 -1.54 2.70
C VAL A 313 -4.49 -0.61 3.18
N ILE A 314 -4.57 -0.41 4.49
CA ILE A 314 -5.67 0.30 5.15
C ILE A 314 -5.14 1.62 5.70
N PRO A 315 -5.50 2.78 5.12
CA PRO A 315 -5.10 4.07 5.66
C PRO A 315 -5.80 4.32 7.00
N VAL A 316 -5.03 4.73 7.99
CA VAL A 316 -5.51 5.06 9.34
C VAL A 316 -4.84 6.34 9.83
N THR A 317 -5.40 6.95 10.89
CA THR A 317 -4.74 8.03 11.63
C THR A 317 -4.53 7.55 13.06
N LEU A 318 -3.26 7.46 13.47
CA LEU A 318 -2.90 7.06 14.82
C LEU A 318 -2.93 8.29 15.74
N VAL A 319 -3.27 8.08 17.01
CA VAL A 319 -3.04 9.05 18.08
C VAL A 319 -1.66 8.86 18.68
N GLU A 320 -1.10 9.88 19.32
CA GLU A 320 0.12 9.70 20.12
C GLU A 320 -0.15 8.74 21.29
N GLY A 321 0.82 7.86 21.57
CA GLY A 321 0.67 6.83 22.60
C GLY A 321 -0.07 5.60 22.10
N ASN A 322 -0.90 5.01 22.95
CA ASN A 322 -1.50 3.71 22.70
C ASN A 322 -2.62 3.77 21.66
N ASN A 323 -2.50 2.92 20.63
CA ASN A 323 -3.51 2.68 19.63
C ASN A 323 -3.89 1.21 19.67
N GLU A 324 -5.16 0.92 19.88
CA GLU A 324 -5.65 -0.45 19.92
C GLU A 324 -6.03 -0.92 18.52
N ILE A 325 -5.53 -2.07 18.11
CA ILE A 325 -5.81 -2.68 16.81
C ILE A 325 -6.49 -4.02 17.07
N LEU A 326 -7.73 -4.17 16.62
CA LEU A 326 -8.50 -5.41 16.71
C LEU A 326 -8.75 -5.96 15.31
N LEU A 327 -8.55 -7.27 15.17
CA LEU A 327 -8.95 -8.03 14.01
C LEU A 327 -10.02 -9.05 14.38
N LYS A 328 -10.92 -9.28 13.44
CA LYS A 328 -11.79 -10.45 13.37
C LYS A 328 -11.40 -11.23 12.13
N ILE A 329 -11.01 -12.50 12.28
CA ILE A 329 -10.53 -13.35 11.18
C ILE A 329 -11.44 -14.57 11.08
N CYS A 330 -12.14 -14.71 9.96
CA CYS A 330 -13.18 -15.73 9.77
C CYS A 330 -12.72 -16.79 8.76
N GLN A 331 -12.79 -18.06 9.13
CA GLN A 331 -12.61 -19.22 8.26
C GLN A 331 -13.97 -19.72 7.73
N ASN A 332 -13.99 -20.27 6.51
CA ASN A 332 -15.20 -20.83 5.90
C ASN A 332 -15.26 -22.37 5.97
N GLU A 333 -16.32 -22.93 5.39
CA GLU A 333 -16.65 -24.36 5.38
C GLU A 333 -15.95 -25.17 4.28
N GLN A 334 -15.12 -24.53 3.45
CA GLN A 334 -14.52 -25.24 2.32
C GLN A 334 -13.65 -26.39 2.80
N THR A 335 -13.60 -27.47 2.02
CA THR A 335 -13.00 -28.74 2.42
C THR A 335 -11.72 -29.06 1.66
N GLU A 336 -11.43 -28.29 0.63
CA GLU A 336 -10.24 -28.43 -0.19
C GLU A 336 -8.99 -28.06 0.61
N ASP A 337 -7.89 -28.80 0.43
CA ASP A 337 -6.65 -28.62 1.19
C ASP A 337 -6.08 -27.19 1.07
N TRP A 338 -6.21 -26.59 -0.11
CA TRP A 338 -5.75 -25.22 -0.36
C TRP A 338 -6.56 -24.16 0.39
N ALA A 339 -7.78 -24.49 0.83
CA ALA A 339 -8.71 -23.61 1.53
C ALA A 339 -8.60 -23.69 3.06
N GLN A 340 -7.71 -24.54 3.60
CA GLN A 340 -7.64 -24.75 5.06
C GLN A 340 -6.77 -23.74 5.80
N LYS A 341 -6.06 -22.84 5.09
CA LYS A 341 -5.18 -21.84 5.73
C LYS A 341 -5.99 -20.89 6.61
N TRP A 342 -5.56 -20.72 7.86
CA TRP A 342 -6.17 -19.79 8.80
C TRP A 342 -5.11 -18.99 9.54
N PHE A 343 -4.70 -17.86 8.95
CA PHE A 343 -3.63 -17.03 9.50
C PHE A 343 -3.81 -15.55 9.16
N PHE A 344 -3.06 -14.71 9.86
CA PHE A 344 -2.91 -13.32 9.48
C PHE A 344 -1.48 -12.82 9.74
N LYS A 345 -1.11 -11.73 9.05
CA LYS A 345 0.09 -10.93 9.29
C LYS A 345 -0.31 -9.47 9.31
N VAL A 346 0.15 -8.69 10.29
CA VAL A 346 -0.18 -7.26 10.38
C VAL A 346 1.08 -6.44 10.56
N ARG A 347 1.18 -5.34 9.83
CA ARG A 347 2.28 -4.37 9.91
C ARG A 347 1.76 -2.94 10.05
N VAL A 348 2.54 -2.08 10.68
CA VAL A 348 2.29 -0.63 10.77
C VAL A 348 3.35 0.12 9.99
N THR A 349 2.92 0.87 8.97
CA THR A 349 3.82 1.48 7.98
C THR A 349 3.40 2.89 7.60
N ASP A 350 4.30 3.63 6.96
CA ASP A 350 3.96 4.83 6.19
C ASP A 350 3.40 4.45 4.80
N SER A 351 3.06 5.44 3.98
CA SER A 351 2.52 5.22 2.63
C SER A 351 3.50 4.51 1.68
N SER A 352 4.80 4.57 1.94
CA SER A 352 5.83 3.89 1.16
C SER A 352 6.03 2.44 1.57
N GLY A 353 5.41 1.99 2.67
CA GLY A 353 5.57 0.64 3.22
C GLY A 353 6.76 0.49 4.16
N LYS A 354 7.41 1.61 4.50
CA LYS A 354 8.44 1.65 5.52
C LYS A 354 7.79 1.51 6.89
N ALA A 355 8.38 0.70 7.76
CA ALA A 355 7.89 0.51 9.12
C ALA A 355 7.83 1.82 9.89
N ILE A 356 6.71 2.05 10.57
CA ILE A 356 6.64 3.01 11.67
C ILE A 356 6.84 2.18 12.93
N LEU A 357 7.99 2.34 13.58
CA LEU A 357 8.32 1.55 14.76
C LEU A 357 7.59 2.09 16.00
N PRO A 358 7.13 1.20 16.91
CA PRO A 358 6.52 1.65 18.14
C PRO A 358 7.51 2.43 19.00
N ALA A 359 7.00 3.33 19.84
CA ALA A 359 7.79 3.98 20.89
C ALA A 359 8.26 2.94 21.91
N GLU A 360 9.45 3.16 22.46
CA GLU A 360 10.02 2.36 23.55
C GLU A 360 9.14 2.35 24.80
#